data_AF-A0A367X2Y3-F1
#
_entry.id   AF-A0A367X2Y3-F1
#
_cell.length_a   1.000
_cell.length_b   1.000
_cell.length_c   1.000
_cell.angle_alpha   90.00
_cell.angle_beta   90.00
_cell.angle_gamma   90.00
#
_symmetry.space_group_name_H-M   'P 1'
#
loop_
_entity.id
_entity.type
_entity.pdbx_description
1 polymer ?
#
loop_
_entity_poly.entity_id
_entity_poly.type
_entity_poly.pdbx_seq_one_letter_code
_entity_poly.pdbx_strand_id
1 'polypeptide(L)'
;MGYGAFMKVTNNRDEAMKTYVTDVNCMYQNGGDGSHLEYFNDLTIQANSSYPASGHGEYIEAKNSGSCFFESARFKIKITNPTTGVNFGTLSFSDSSADWNLTDNTNEDSIYVNIDNSGDQAVIAITLASSG
;
A
#
# COMPACT_ATOMS: atom_id res chain seq x y z
N MET A 1 20.72 1.21 -5.77
CA MET A 1 19.39 0.62 -5.55
C MET A 1 18.84 1.34 -4.33
N GLY A 2 17.68 1.99 -4.45
CA GLY A 2 17.10 2.74 -3.35
C GLY A 2 16.49 1.80 -2.31
N TYR A 3 16.04 2.40 -1.21
CA TYR A 3 15.30 1.69 -0.18
C TYR A 3 13.81 1.73 -0.52
N GLY A 4 13.22 0.57 -0.70
CA GLY A 4 11.81 0.36 -0.99
C GLY A 4 11.14 -0.53 0.07
N ALA A 5 9.91 -0.93 -0.22
CA ALA A 5 9.12 -1.78 0.64
C ALA A 5 8.48 -2.93 -0.14
N PHE A 6 8.34 -4.09 0.50
CA PHE A 6 7.42 -5.11 0.04
C PHE A 6 6.04 -4.86 0.65
N MET A 7 5.06 -4.55 -0.18
CA MET A 7 3.70 -4.25 0.24
C MET A 7 2.77 -5.46 0.02
N LYS A 8 1.95 -5.77 1.01
CA LYS A 8 0.92 -6.81 0.92
C LYS A 8 -0.40 -6.30 1.49
N VAL A 9 -1.50 -6.63 0.83
CA VAL A 9 -2.85 -6.29 1.26
C VAL A 9 -3.66 -7.56 1.48
N THR A 10 -4.27 -7.69 2.66
CA THR A 10 -5.05 -8.84 3.08
C THR A 10 -6.48 -8.43 3.38
N ASN A 11 -7.43 -9.17 2.83
CA ASN A 11 -8.85 -9.01 3.05
C ASN A 11 -9.39 -10.17 3.89
N ASN A 12 -9.70 -9.92 5.16
CA ASN A 12 -10.32 -10.91 6.06
C ASN A 12 -11.84 -10.77 6.13
N ARG A 13 -12.46 -9.97 5.25
CA ARG A 13 -13.92 -9.87 5.15
C ARG A 13 -14.48 -11.03 4.33
N ASP A 14 -15.76 -11.28 4.55
CA ASP A 14 -16.57 -12.24 3.77
C ASP A 14 -17.06 -11.66 2.42
N GLU A 15 -16.61 -10.46 2.07
CA GLU A 15 -16.89 -9.78 0.82
C GLU A 15 -15.59 -9.31 0.17
N ALA A 16 -15.59 -9.18 -1.16
CA ALA A 16 -14.45 -8.64 -1.88
C ALA A 16 -14.22 -7.15 -1.56
N MET A 17 -12.98 -6.71 -1.73
CA MET A 17 -12.60 -5.30 -1.65
C MET A 17 -11.88 -4.88 -2.93
N LYS A 18 -11.89 -3.57 -3.20
CA LYS A 18 -11.17 -2.96 -4.31
C LYS A 18 -10.29 -1.82 -3.80
N THR A 19 -9.05 -1.78 -4.27
CA THR A 19 -8.08 -0.74 -3.89
C THR A 19 -7.88 0.25 -5.03
N TYR A 20 -7.68 1.51 -4.67
CA TYR A 20 -7.33 2.59 -5.59
C TYR A 20 -6.11 3.32 -5.05
N VAL A 21 -5.10 3.49 -5.90
CA VAL A 21 -3.92 4.28 -5.56
C VAL A 21 -4.14 5.70 -6.03
N THR A 22 -4.02 6.67 -5.11
CA THR A 22 -4.21 8.10 -5.40
C THR A 22 -3.12 8.95 -4.77
N ASP A 23 -3.08 10.24 -5.10
CA ASP A 23 -2.16 11.23 -4.52
C ASP A 23 -0.68 10.82 -4.55
N VAL A 24 -0.28 10.13 -5.62
CA VAL A 24 1.10 9.64 -5.79
C VAL A 24 2.04 10.80 -6.05
N ASN A 25 3.07 10.94 -5.22
CA ASN A 25 4.19 11.84 -5.41
C ASN A 25 5.50 11.09 -5.21
N CYS A 26 6.47 11.32 -6.10
CA CYS A 26 7.83 10.79 -5.97
C CYS A 26 7.90 9.27 -5.69
N MET A 27 7.06 8.48 -6.35
CA MET A 27 7.11 7.01 -6.34
C MET A 27 7.58 6.52 -7.72
N TYR A 28 8.34 5.43 -7.75
CA TYR A 28 8.55 4.70 -9.00
C TYR A 28 7.27 3.96 -9.40
N GLN A 29 6.89 4.09 -10.68
CA GLN A 29 5.76 3.39 -11.29
C GLN A 29 6.24 2.76 -12.60
N ASN A 30 5.78 1.54 -12.89
CA ASN A 30 6.02 0.80 -14.15
C ASN A 30 7.40 0.12 -14.30
N GLY A 31 7.98 -0.43 -13.23
CA GLY A 31 8.84 -1.62 -13.33
C GLY A 31 10.27 -1.47 -13.87
N GLY A 32 10.77 -0.28 -14.20
CA GLY A 32 12.16 -0.10 -14.64
C GLY A 32 13.20 -0.67 -13.66
N ASP A 33 12.88 -0.59 -12.36
CA ASP A 33 13.68 -1.09 -11.25
C ASP A 33 12.93 -2.17 -10.42
N GLY A 34 11.82 -2.70 -10.95
CA GLY A 34 10.97 -3.70 -10.29
C GLY A 34 9.90 -3.14 -9.33
N SER A 35 9.78 -1.82 -9.18
CA SER A 35 8.73 -1.18 -8.38
C SER A 35 7.39 -1.11 -9.14
N HIS A 36 6.32 -1.61 -8.50
CA HIS A 36 5.00 -1.78 -9.10
C HIS A 36 3.85 -1.30 -8.20
N LEU A 37 3.88 -0.02 -7.81
CA LEU A 37 2.76 0.57 -7.04
C LEU A 37 1.43 0.50 -7.82
N GLU A 38 1.49 0.56 -9.16
CA GLU A 38 0.32 0.48 -10.04
C GLU A 38 -0.49 -0.82 -9.89
N TYR A 39 0.11 -1.91 -9.41
CA TYR A 39 -0.59 -3.18 -9.22
C TYR A 39 -1.63 -3.14 -8.10
N PHE A 40 -1.55 -2.16 -7.21
CA PHE A 40 -2.57 -1.92 -6.19
C PHE A 40 -3.66 -0.96 -6.65
N ASN A 41 -3.58 -0.42 -7.87
CA ASN A 41 -4.60 0.46 -8.41
C ASN A 41 -5.65 -0.32 -9.19
N ASP A 42 -6.93 -0.05 -8.91
CA ASP A 42 -8.08 -0.78 -9.47
C ASP A 42 -8.06 -2.30 -9.18
N LEU A 43 -7.29 -2.72 -8.17
CA LEU A 43 -7.10 -4.12 -7.81
C LEU A 43 -8.28 -4.62 -6.97
N THR A 44 -8.88 -5.72 -7.39
CA THR A 44 -9.90 -6.42 -6.61
C THR A 44 -9.29 -7.60 -5.86
N ILE A 45 -9.45 -7.61 -4.54
CA ILE A 45 -9.02 -8.71 -3.66
C ILE A 45 -10.27 -9.43 -3.17
N GLN A 46 -10.36 -10.73 -3.44
CA GLN A 46 -11.52 -11.54 -3.07
C GLN A 46 -11.66 -11.65 -1.55
N ALA A 47 -12.85 -12.05 -1.09
CA ALA A 47 -13.08 -12.37 0.31
C ALA A 47 -12.04 -13.39 0.81
N ASN A 48 -11.59 -13.23 2.06
CA ASN A 48 -10.65 -14.13 2.73
C ASN A 48 -9.39 -14.45 1.90
N SER A 49 -8.81 -13.43 1.24
CA SER A 49 -7.65 -13.57 0.37
C SER A 49 -6.66 -12.41 0.52
N SER A 50 -5.51 -12.51 -0.12
CA SER A 50 -4.48 -11.46 -0.09
C SER A 50 -3.85 -11.24 -1.46
N TYR A 51 -3.28 -10.05 -1.63
CA TYR A 51 -2.48 -9.70 -2.78
C TYR A 51 -1.11 -9.12 -2.37
N PRO A 52 -0.01 -9.64 -2.94
CA PRO A 52 0.07 -10.90 -3.68
C PRO A 52 -0.36 -12.10 -2.82
N ALA A 53 -0.90 -13.15 -3.45
CA ALA A 53 -1.40 -14.33 -2.75
C ALA A 53 -0.29 -15.15 -2.07
N SER A 54 0.94 -15.05 -2.61
CA SER A 54 2.13 -15.74 -2.11
C SER A 54 3.33 -14.79 -2.12
N GLY A 55 4.35 -15.11 -1.31
CA GLY A 55 5.56 -14.30 -1.21
C GLY A 55 5.44 -13.17 -0.17
N HIS A 56 6.47 -12.32 -0.16
CA HIS A 56 6.65 -11.28 0.86
C HIS A 56 5.88 -9.98 0.59
N GLY A 57 5.33 -9.82 -0.61
CA GLY A 57 4.66 -8.59 -1.05
C GLY A 57 5.05 -8.25 -2.48
N GLU A 58 4.40 -7.23 -3.03
CA GLU A 58 4.81 -6.58 -4.26
C GLU A 58 5.79 -5.46 -3.93
N TYR A 59 6.85 -5.31 -4.74
CA TYR A 59 7.87 -4.32 -4.45
C TYR A 59 7.39 -2.91 -4.85
N ILE A 60 7.58 -1.94 -3.95
CA ILE A 60 7.33 -0.53 -4.20
C ILE A 60 8.52 0.30 -3.74
N GLU A 61 8.85 1.39 -4.44
CA GLU A 61 10.04 2.19 -4.14
C GLU A 61 9.77 3.69 -4.25
N ALA A 62 10.29 4.43 -3.28
CA ALA A 62 10.33 5.88 -3.30
C ALA A 62 11.38 6.38 -4.30
N LYS A 63 11.03 7.37 -5.11
CA LYS A 63 11.93 8.02 -6.04
C LYS A 63 12.73 9.09 -5.31
N ASN A 64 13.87 8.74 -4.73
CA ASN A 64 14.74 9.68 -4.01
C ASN A 64 15.82 10.30 -4.92
N SER A 65 15.45 10.73 -6.12
CA SER A 65 16.38 11.27 -7.13
C SER A 65 15.79 12.41 -7.97
N GLY A 66 16.67 13.21 -8.59
CA GLY A 66 16.26 14.34 -9.42
C GLY A 66 15.48 15.39 -8.63
N SER A 67 14.33 15.82 -9.14
CA SER A 67 13.43 16.76 -8.43
C SER A 67 12.89 16.21 -7.12
N CYS A 68 12.88 14.89 -6.94
CA CYS A 68 12.37 14.23 -5.74
C CYS A 68 13.44 13.99 -4.66
N PHE A 69 14.68 14.43 -4.86
CA PHE A 69 15.77 14.19 -3.91
C PHE A 69 15.55 14.82 -2.52
N PHE A 70 14.84 15.95 -2.46
CA PHE A 70 14.51 16.66 -1.21
C PHE A 70 13.02 16.57 -0.84
N GLU A 71 12.25 15.74 -1.54
CA GLU A 71 10.82 15.57 -1.29
C GLU A 71 10.55 14.21 -0.66
N SER A 72 9.57 14.15 0.24
CA SER A 72 9.05 12.87 0.71
C SER A 72 8.20 12.22 -0.39
N ALA A 73 8.44 10.94 -0.62
CA ALA A 73 7.53 10.14 -1.43
C ALA A 73 6.23 9.92 -0.66
N ARG A 74 5.11 9.90 -1.35
CA ARG A 74 3.79 9.65 -0.75
C ARG A 74 2.83 9.02 -1.73
N PHE A 75 1.88 8.28 -1.20
CA PHE A 75 0.71 7.80 -1.92
C PHE A 75 -0.42 7.51 -0.94
N LYS A 76 -1.63 7.34 -1.46
CA LYS A 76 -2.77 6.86 -0.70
C LYS A 76 -3.33 5.58 -1.28
N ILE A 77 -3.90 4.74 -0.43
CA ILE A 77 -4.75 3.62 -0.82
C ILE A 77 -6.15 3.84 -0.27
N LYS A 78 -7.12 4.01 -1.18
CA LYS A 78 -8.53 3.94 -0.85
C LYS A 78 -9.03 2.51 -1.02
N ILE A 79 -9.76 1.99 -0.04
CA ILE A 79 -10.31 0.64 -0.03
C ILE A 79 -11.83 0.72 -0.06
N THR A 80 -12.47 0.10 -1.05
CA THR A 80 -13.93 0.11 -1.18
C THR A 80 -14.52 -1.28 -1.38
N ASN A 81 -15.82 -1.42 -1.17
CA ASN A 81 -16.58 -2.55 -1.69
C ASN A 81 -16.73 -2.39 -3.21
N PRO A 82 -16.34 -3.38 -4.05
CA PRO A 82 -16.43 -3.28 -5.51
C PRO A 82 -17.88 -3.28 -6.03
N THR A 83 -18.83 -3.86 -5.28
CA THR A 83 -20.23 -4.01 -5.68
C THR A 83 -21.06 -2.79 -5.27
N THR A 84 -20.90 -2.32 -4.03
CA THR A 84 -21.71 -1.24 -3.47
C THR A 84 -21.03 0.14 -3.55
N GLY A 85 -19.72 0.19 -3.78
CA GLY A 85 -18.94 1.41 -3.77
C GLY A 85 -18.71 2.01 -2.38
N VAL A 86 -19.16 1.34 -1.30
CA VAL A 86 -18.94 1.77 0.08
C VAL A 86 -17.45 1.90 0.35
N ASN A 87 -17.03 3.03 0.93
CA ASN A 87 -15.66 3.23 1.35
C ASN A 87 -15.40 2.51 2.68
N PHE A 88 -14.48 1.55 2.69
CA PHE A 88 -14.02 0.91 3.92
C PHE A 88 -12.98 1.76 4.64
N GLY A 89 -12.21 2.56 3.90
CA GLY A 89 -11.28 3.53 4.47
C GLY A 89 -10.20 3.95 3.48
N THR A 90 -9.43 4.94 3.88
CA THR A 90 -8.28 5.46 3.13
C THR A 90 -7.05 5.45 4.03
N LEU A 91 -5.93 5.00 3.48
CA LEU A 91 -4.63 4.99 4.12
C LEU A 91 -3.70 5.95 3.40
N SER A 92 -2.92 6.73 4.15
CA SER A 92 -1.92 7.64 3.59
C SER A 92 -0.52 7.23 4.02
N PHE A 93 0.35 6.96 3.06
CA PHE A 93 1.73 6.54 3.29
C PHE A 93 2.70 7.61 2.86
N SER A 94 3.82 7.71 3.58
CA SER A 94 4.98 8.50 3.17
C SER A 94 6.28 7.77 3.42
N ASP A 95 7.28 8.03 2.59
CA ASP A 95 8.68 7.70 2.86
C ASP A 95 9.49 8.99 2.98
N SER A 96 10.25 9.10 4.07
CA SER A 96 11.21 10.18 4.27
C SER A 96 12.60 9.61 4.53
N SER A 97 13.38 9.47 3.45
CA SER A 97 14.76 8.98 3.52
C SER A 97 14.88 7.55 4.07
N ALA A 98 14.18 6.60 3.43
CA ALA A 98 14.22 5.18 3.80
C ALA A 98 13.51 4.86 5.14
N ASP A 99 12.44 5.58 5.43
CA ASP A 99 11.60 5.38 6.61
C ASP A 99 10.13 5.50 6.21
N TRP A 100 9.51 4.35 5.95
CA TRP A 100 8.10 4.27 5.59
C TRP A 100 7.23 4.52 6.81
N ASN A 101 6.21 5.35 6.65
CA ASN A 101 5.31 5.75 7.71
C ASN A 101 3.86 5.74 7.22
N LEU A 102 2.95 5.34 8.10
CA LEU A 102 1.52 5.58 7.95
C LEU A 102 1.21 6.94 8.57
N THR A 103 0.74 7.87 7.76
CA THR A 103 0.45 9.25 8.18
C THR A 103 -1.01 9.47 8.53
N ASP A 104 -1.90 8.64 7.99
CA ASP A 104 -3.34 8.71 8.24
C ASP A 104 -4.00 7.37 7.93
N ASN A 105 -5.00 7.01 8.73
CA ASN A 105 -5.89 5.87 8.52
C ASN A 105 -7.31 6.27 8.92
N THR A 106 -8.20 6.40 7.95
CA THR A 106 -9.56 6.89 8.23
C THR A 106 -10.47 5.85 8.91
N ASN A 107 -10.00 4.62 9.14
CA ASN A 107 -10.77 3.55 9.79
C ASN A 107 -9.85 2.55 10.53
N GLU A 108 -9.18 3.04 11.58
CA GLU A 108 -8.25 2.24 12.41
C GLU A 108 -8.90 1.03 13.11
N ASP A 109 -10.21 1.10 13.37
CA ASP A 109 -10.95 -0.01 13.98
C ASP A 109 -11.08 -1.23 13.06
N SER A 110 -11.04 -1.01 11.74
CA SER A 110 -11.24 -2.06 10.73
C SER A 110 -10.03 -2.29 9.83
N ILE A 111 -9.08 -1.37 9.78
CA ILE A 111 -7.90 -1.47 8.90
C ILE A 111 -6.65 -1.39 9.76
N TYR A 112 -5.93 -2.50 9.83
CA TYR A 112 -4.66 -2.60 10.52
C TYR A 112 -3.51 -2.49 9.54
N VAL A 113 -2.50 -1.71 9.90
CA VAL A 113 -1.29 -1.51 9.09
C VAL A 113 -0.08 -1.80 9.97
N ASN A 114 0.78 -2.69 9.51
CA ASN A 114 2.09 -2.93 10.10
C ASN A 114 3.17 -2.46 9.13
N ILE A 115 4.10 -1.62 9.61
CA ILE A 115 5.26 -1.17 8.85
C ILE A 115 6.51 -1.55 9.64
N ASP A 116 7.41 -2.29 8.99
CA ASP A 116 8.71 -2.67 9.54
C ASP A 116 9.83 -2.15 8.64
N ASN A 117 10.58 -1.16 9.12
CA ASN A 117 11.72 -0.54 8.42
C ASN A 117 13.08 -1.15 8.81
N SER A 118 13.12 -2.24 9.60
CA SER A 118 14.37 -2.75 10.18
C SER A 118 15.28 -3.56 9.24
N GLY A 119 14.77 -3.96 8.07
CA GLY A 119 15.50 -4.78 7.08
C GLY A 119 16.19 -3.98 5.98
N ASP A 120 16.80 -4.69 5.03
CA ASP A 120 17.37 -4.11 3.80
C ASP A 120 16.32 -3.44 2.92
N GLN A 121 15.06 -3.84 3.07
CA GLN A 121 13.86 -3.25 2.51
C GLN A 121 12.79 -3.27 3.60
N ALA A 122 11.88 -2.31 3.57
CA ALA A 122 10.76 -2.29 4.49
C ALA A 122 9.71 -3.35 4.14
N VAL A 123 8.83 -3.64 5.09
CA VAL A 123 7.63 -4.45 4.87
C VAL A 123 6.42 -3.63 5.27
N ILE A 124 5.43 -3.54 4.37
CA ILE A 124 4.15 -2.86 4.62
C ILE A 124 3.04 -3.91 4.48
N ALA A 125 2.39 -4.25 5.60
CA ALA A 125 1.28 -5.20 5.63
C ALA A 125 -0.02 -4.48 6.00
N ILE A 126 -0.97 -4.44 5.08
CA ILE A 126 -2.30 -3.87 5.24
C ILE A 126 -3.30 -5.00 5.43
N THR A 127 -4.12 -4.95 6.47
CA THR A 127 -5.14 -5.96 6.77
C THR A 127 -6.47 -5.29 7.01
N LEU A 128 -7.45 -5.60 6.17
CA LEU A 128 -8.85 -5.26 6.42
C LEU A 128 -9.49 -6.36 7.26
N ALA A 129 -9.93 -6.02 8.47
CA ALA A 129 -10.52 -6.93 9.44
C ALA A 129 -11.88 -7.47 8.97
N SER A 130 -12.26 -8.65 9.47
CA SER A 130 -13.59 -9.22 9.27
C SER A 130 -14.67 -8.26 9.80
N SER A 131 -15.81 -8.18 9.13
CA SER A 131 -16.99 -7.56 9.73
C SER A 131 -17.40 -8.35 10.97
N GLY A 132 -17.45 -7.70 12.13
CA GLY A 132 -18.11 -8.24 13.33
C GLY A 132 -19.62 -8.28 13.19
#